data_AF-A0A254NMK9-F1
#
_entry.id   AF-A0A254NMK9-F1
#
_cell.length_a   1.000
_cell.length_b   1.000
_cell.length_c   1.000
_cell.angle_alpha   90.00
_cell.angle_beta   90.00
_cell.angle_gamma   90.00
#
_symmetry.space_group_name_H-M   'P 1'
#
loop_
_entity.id
_entity.type
_entity.pdbx_description
1 polymer ?
#
loop_
_entity_poly.entity_id
_entity_poly.type
_entity_poly.pdbx_seq_one_letter_code
_entity_poly.pdbx_strand_id
1 'polypeptide(L)'
;MKNLRKWMTALTLVALFVGSFSFAGAAQAAGSGEQLIIINKKTNQLAFFDNGKLNSTFPVATGKTKDLTPEGKFKIVNKIKNRPYYKDNIPGGDPRNPLGDRWMGLEVGSTYGTTYAIHGNNNENSIGKYVSAGCIRMHMDDIHWLFDQVNKGTYAVITSSSLSFEQIAANNGYALNGDGKFTGSVFVNGKLKTMDDEIMSIDSRLYMPLREGFEMLGGTVNWNAKTMTVSAAVGGKTIVHKAKAKTAKVNGKSVNMTASRFVGNKLYIPLRDVSKLSGYTVKWYGEENVVSLIAPTK
;
A
#
# COMPACT_ATOMS: atom_id res chain seq x y z
N MET A 1 82.90 32.81 5.85
CA MET A 1 82.55 33.64 7.03
C MET A 1 81.16 33.23 7.50
N LYS A 2 81.06 32.70 8.74
CA LYS A 2 79.85 32.53 9.58
C LYS A 2 78.82 31.49 9.07
N ASN A 3 78.79 30.28 9.65
CA ASN A 3 77.97 29.85 10.81
C ASN A 3 76.49 29.71 10.40
N LEU A 4 75.75 28.60 10.60
CA LEU A 4 75.69 27.67 11.73
C LEU A 4 74.75 26.51 11.29
N ARG A 5 75.17 25.23 11.31
CA ARG A 5 74.76 24.19 12.31
C ARG A 5 73.23 24.02 12.43
N LYS A 6 72.58 22.91 12.09
CA LYS A 6 72.65 21.52 12.65
C LYS A 6 71.70 20.63 11.81
N TRP A 7 72.15 19.49 11.29
CA TRP A 7 71.91 18.14 11.83
C TRP A 7 70.45 17.85 12.19
N MET A 8 69.78 17.02 11.36
CA MET A 8 68.96 15.91 11.81
C MET A 8 68.73 14.95 10.63
N THR A 9 69.39 13.79 10.71
CA THR A 9 69.02 12.56 10.04
C THR A 9 67.57 12.19 10.34
N ALA A 10 66.77 11.84 9.33
CA ALA A 10 65.63 10.97 9.51
C ALA A 10 65.30 10.26 8.19
N LEU A 11 65.34 8.94 8.28
CA LEU A 11 65.00 7.92 7.30
C LEU A 11 63.86 8.29 6.34
N THR A 12 64.13 8.01 5.07
CA THR A 12 63.17 7.74 4.02
C THR A 12 62.15 6.70 4.49
N LEU A 13 60.88 7.11 4.62
CA LEU A 13 59.75 6.19 4.61
C LEU A 13 58.76 6.72 3.57
N VAL A 14 58.83 6.12 2.39
CA VAL A 14 57.86 6.33 1.31
C VAL A 14 56.59 5.60 1.73
N ALA A 15 55.67 6.31 2.39
CA ALA A 15 54.30 5.84 2.58
C ALA A 15 53.50 6.21 1.32
N LEU A 16 53.31 5.22 0.44
CA LEU A 16 52.33 5.25 -0.65
C LEU A 16 50.93 5.39 -0.04
N PHE A 17 50.47 6.64 0.10
CA PHE A 17 49.08 6.94 0.41
C PHE A 17 48.28 6.78 -0.89
N VAL A 18 47.91 5.55 -1.22
CA VAL A 18 46.84 5.28 -2.18
C VAL A 18 45.56 5.72 -1.51
N GLY A 19 45.21 6.99 -1.72
CA GLY A 19 43.96 7.59 -1.29
C GLY A 19 42.82 6.78 -1.89
N SER A 20 42.30 5.85 -1.10
CA SER A 20 41.06 5.15 -1.37
C SER A 20 39.96 6.20 -1.28
N PHE A 21 39.63 6.85 -2.39
CA PHE A 21 38.37 7.58 -2.49
C PHE A 21 37.27 6.52 -2.45
N SER A 22 36.88 6.15 -1.24
CA SER A 22 35.58 5.56 -0.99
C SER A 22 34.56 6.62 -1.40
N PHE A 23 34.10 6.56 -2.64
CA PHE A 23 32.74 6.97 -2.95
C PHE A 23 31.85 6.03 -2.14
N ALA A 24 31.65 6.39 -0.86
CA ALA A 24 30.42 6.09 -0.19
C ALA A 24 29.36 6.82 -1.03
N GLY A 25 28.85 6.12 -2.05
CA GLY A 25 27.57 6.46 -2.61
C GLY A 25 26.66 6.52 -1.41
N ALA A 26 26.25 7.74 -1.03
CA ALA A 26 25.14 7.90 -0.14
C ALA A 26 24.04 7.07 -0.77
N ALA A 27 23.74 5.91 -0.19
CA ALA A 27 22.47 5.27 -0.43
C ALA A 27 21.47 6.40 -0.15
N GLN A 28 20.84 6.90 -1.22
CA GLN A 28 19.72 7.81 -1.08
C GLN A 28 18.80 7.08 -0.12
N ALA A 29 18.70 7.57 1.11
CA ALA A 29 17.64 7.20 1.99
C ALA A 29 16.38 7.50 1.17
N ALA A 30 15.72 6.45 0.68
CA ALA A 30 14.46 6.59 -0.02
C ALA A 30 13.57 7.37 0.93
N GLY A 31 13.26 8.61 0.56
CA GLY A 31 12.63 9.57 1.45
C GLY A 31 11.37 8.96 2.03
N SER A 32 11.34 8.83 3.35
CA SER A 32 10.10 8.75 4.09
C SER A 32 9.29 10.02 3.77
N GLY A 33 8.23 9.90 2.95
CA GLY A 33 7.24 10.97 2.77
C GLY A 33 6.77 11.27 1.35
N GLU A 34 6.28 10.28 0.59
CA GLU A 34 5.56 10.57 -0.65
C GLU A 34 4.05 10.32 -0.51
N GLN A 35 3.26 11.21 -1.08
CA GLN A 35 1.83 11.07 -1.25
C GLN A 35 1.53 10.35 -2.57
N LEU A 36 0.43 9.61 -2.62
CA LEU A 36 -0.08 9.01 -3.85
C LEU A 36 -1.60 9.12 -3.90
N ILE A 37 -2.13 9.47 -5.06
CA ILE A 37 -3.55 9.34 -5.36
C ILE A 37 -3.74 8.16 -6.29
N ILE A 38 -4.79 7.37 -6.06
CA ILE A 38 -5.21 6.31 -6.99
C ILE A 38 -6.69 6.52 -7.33
N ILE A 39 -7.00 6.61 -8.61
CA ILE A 39 -8.38 6.65 -9.11
C ILE A 39 -8.68 5.33 -9.82
N ASN A 40 -9.63 4.57 -9.28
CA ASN A 40 -10.13 3.36 -9.91
C ASN A 40 -11.47 3.63 -10.59
N LYS A 41 -11.43 3.75 -11.92
CA LYS A 41 -12.60 4.00 -12.76
C LYS A 41 -13.64 2.90 -12.63
N LYS A 42 -13.22 1.64 -12.45
CA LYS A 42 -14.13 0.48 -12.34
C LYS A 42 -15.10 0.63 -11.17
N THR A 43 -14.61 1.16 -10.05
CA THR A 43 -15.38 1.35 -8.82
C THR A 43 -15.83 2.79 -8.61
N ASN A 44 -15.42 3.73 -9.49
CA ASN A 44 -15.62 5.17 -9.33
C ASN A 44 -15.22 5.65 -7.93
N GLN A 45 -14.01 5.27 -7.51
CA GLN A 45 -13.43 5.68 -6.24
C GLN A 45 -12.02 6.26 -6.41
N LEU A 46 -11.67 7.18 -5.52
CA LEU A 46 -10.35 7.76 -5.36
C LEU A 46 -9.82 7.39 -3.98
N ALA A 47 -8.57 6.94 -3.90
CA ALA A 47 -7.83 6.70 -2.67
C ALA A 47 -6.70 7.71 -2.54
N PHE A 48 -6.51 8.25 -1.34
CA PHE A 48 -5.38 9.09 -0.99
C PHE A 48 -4.48 8.36 0.00
N PHE A 49 -3.23 8.18 -0.40
CA PHE A 49 -2.16 7.65 0.42
C PHE A 49 -1.23 8.78 0.86
N ASP A 50 -0.84 8.72 2.11
CA ASP A 50 0.16 9.61 2.68
C ASP A 50 1.06 8.81 3.62
N ASN A 51 2.37 9.07 3.54
CA ASN A 51 3.37 8.39 4.36
C ASN A 51 3.17 6.87 4.38
N GLY A 52 2.98 6.23 3.22
CA GLY A 52 2.82 4.79 3.09
C GLY A 52 1.46 4.24 3.54
N LYS A 53 0.57 5.03 4.12
CA LYS A 53 -0.73 4.55 4.60
C LYS A 53 -1.85 4.97 3.67
N LEU A 54 -2.84 4.09 3.44
CA LEU A 54 -4.12 4.52 2.90
C LEU A 54 -4.80 5.42 3.94
N ASN A 55 -4.85 6.73 3.68
CA ASN A 55 -5.39 7.71 4.60
C ASN A 55 -6.91 7.84 4.44
N SER A 56 -7.40 7.92 3.19
CA SER A 56 -8.83 8.13 2.91
C SER A 56 -9.26 7.61 1.55
N THR A 57 -10.55 7.34 1.39
CA THR A 57 -11.19 6.95 0.12
C THR A 57 -12.45 7.76 -0.12
N PHE A 58 -12.69 8.16 -1.36
CA PHE A 58 -13.79 9.03 -1.76
C PHE A 58 -14.53 8.46 -2.98
N PRO A 59 -15.86 8.56 -3.05
CA PRO A 59 -16.57 8.33 -4.30
C PRO A 59 -16.25 9.46 -5.29
N VAL A 60 -16.10 9.13 -6.57
CA VAL A 60 -15.80 10.11 -7.63
C VAL A 60 -16.65 9.85 -8.86
N ALA A 61 -16.80 10.83 -9.74
CA ALA A 61 -17.31 10.61 -11.08
C ALA A 61 -16.19 10.69 -12.11
N THR A 62 -16.21 9.79 -13.09
CA THR A 62 -15.23 9.74 -14.19
C THR A 62 -15.92 9.88 -15.55
N GLY A 63 -15.13 9.80 -16.62
CA GLY A 63 -15.57 9.97 -18.00
C GLY A 63 -16.73 9.04 -18.38
N LYS A 64 -17.65 9.54 -19.21
CA LYS A 64 -18.80 8.78 -19.73
C LYS A 64 -18.40 7.49 -20.46
N THR A 65 -17.24 7.50 -21.10
CA THR A 65 -16.66 6.33 -21.76
C THR A 65 -15.28 6.05 -21.16
N LYS A 66 -14.79 4.84 -21.38
CA LYS A 66 -13.51 4.39 -20.85
C LYS A 66 -12.36 5.32 -21.24
N ASP A 67 -12.37 5.87 -22.45
CA ASP A 67 -11.20 6.59 -22.98
C ASP A 67 -11.17 8.07 -22.59
N LEU A 68 -12.28 8.62 -22.11
CA LEU A 68 -12.37 10.05 -21.75
C LEU A 68 -11.53 10.40 -20.52
N THR A 69 -11.52 9.54 -19.50
CA THR A 69 -10.59 9.67 -18.37
C THR A 69 -9.38 8.78 -18.63
N PRO A 70 -8.22 9.37 -18.98
CA PRO A 70 -7.05 8.61 -19.41
C PRO A 70 -6.51 7.75 -18.26
N GLU A 71 -6.10 6.52 -18.57
CA GLU A 71 -5.40 5.65 -17.62
C GLU A 71 -3.89 5.91 -17.70
N GLY A 72 -3.19 5.83 -16.57
CA GLY A 72 -1.77 6.14 -16.47
C GLY A 72 -1.37 6.74 -15.13
N LYS A 73 -0.10 7.15 -15.01
CA LYS A 73 0.46 7.82 -13.83
C LYS A 73 0.76 9.27 -14.20
N PHE A 74 0.04 10.21 -13.59
CA PHE A 74 0.09 11.63 -13.94
C PHE A 74 0.50 12.46 -12.72
N LYS A 75 1.23 13.55 -12.93
CA LYS A 75 1.67 14.43 -11.86
C LYS A 75 0.65 15.53 -11.62
N ILE A 76 0.39 15.88 -10.37
CA ILE A 76 -0.36 17.09 -10.03
C ILE A 76 0.57 18.29 -10.18
N VAL A 77 0.38 19.07 -11.23
CA VAL A 77 1.30 20.17 -11.60
C VAL A 77 0.82 21.54 -11.16
N ASN A 78 -0.48 21.70 -10.92
CA ASN A 78 -1.06 22.93 -10.39
C ASN A 78 -2.23 22.64 -9.44
N LYS A 79 -2.51 23.63 -8.59
CA LYS A 79 -3.64 23.65 -7.67
C LYS A 79 -4.25 25.05 -7.71
N ILE A 80 -5.53 25.16 -8.05
CA ILE A 80 -6.20 26.44 -8.27
C ILE A 80 -7.47 26.49 -7.42
N LYS A 81 -7.64 27.56 -6.64
CA LYS A 81 -8.91 27.90 -5.99
C LYS A 81 -9.75 28.75 -6.93
N ASN A 82 -11.07 28.55 -6.98
CA ASN A 82 -12.01 29.34 -7.78
C ASN A 82 -11.61 29.48 -9.26
N ARG A 83 -11.35 28.36 -9.94
CA ARG A 83 -11.00 28.40 -11.37
C ARG A 83 -12.22 28.83 -12.20
N PRO A 84 -12.13 29.87 -13.05
CA PRO A 84 -13.21 30.22 -13.97
C PRO A 84 -13.50 29.08 -14.95
N TYR A 85 -14.78 28.93 -15.32
CA TYR A 85 -15.19 27.97 -16.34
C TYR A 85 -15.43 28.71 -17.66
N TYR A 86 -14.38 28.75 -18.48
CA TYR A 86 -14.31 29.57 -19.69
C TYR A 86 -15.35 29.20 -20.75
N LYS A 87 -15.74 27.92 -20.87
CA LYS A 87 -16.65 27.47 -21.92
C LYS A 87 -18.01 28.19 -21.89
N ASP A 88 -18.54 28.38 -20.69
CA ASP A 88 -19.84 29.04 -20.47
C ASP A 88 -19.67 30.41 -19.79
N ASN A 89 -18.45 30.97 -19.82
CA ASN A 89 -18.08 32.26 -19.23
C ASN A 89 -18.53 32.43 -17.76
N ILE A 90 -18.41 31.37 -16.96
CA ILE A 90 -18.82 31.39 -15.55
C ILE A 90 -17.62 31.82 -14.68
N PRO A 91 -17.76 32.87 -13.86
CA PRO A 91 -16.71 33.30 -12.95
C PRO A 91 -16.25 32.20 -11.97
N GLY A 92 -15.02 32.32 -11.49
CA GLY A 92 -14.51 31.48 -10.41
C GLY A 92 -15.26 31.72 -9.11
N GLY A 93 -15.59 30.65 -8.39
CA GLY A 93 -16.32 30.74 -7.11
C GLY A 93 -17.83 30.91 -7.24
N ASP A 94 -18.37 31.04 -8.47
CA ASP A 94 -19.81 30.99 -8.70
C ASP A 94 -20.34 29.58 -8.39
N PRO A 95 -21.42 29.42 -7.58
CA PRO A 95 -22.00 28.11 -7.27
C PRO A 95 -22.44 27.30 -8.49
N ARG A 96 -22.69 27.95 -9.63
CA ARG A 96 -23.06 27.29 -10.89
C ARG A 96 -21.85 26.76 -11.66
N ASN A 97 -20.63 27.02 -11.20
CA ASN A 97 -19.43 26.57 -11.89
C ASN A 97 -19.29 25.04 -11.79
N PRO A 98 -19.33 24.29 -12.91
CA PRO A 98 -19.28 22.83 -12.90
C PRO A 98 -17.92 22.26 -12.47
N LEU A 99 -16.90 23.10 -12.33
CA LEU A 99 -15.59 22.73 -11.81
C LEU A 99 -15.54 22.77 -10.26
N GLY A 100 -16.56 23.35 -9.62
CA GLY A 100 -16.50 23.72 -8.21
C GLY A 100 -15.44 24.80 -7.96
N ASP A 101 -14.92 24.85 -6.73
CA ASP A 101 -14.00 25.90 -6.26
C ASP A 101 -12.58 25.39 -5.93
N ARG A 102 -12.31 24.10 -6.15
CA ARG A 102 -11.00 23.46 -6.01
C ARG A 102 -10.65 22.67 -7.26
N TRP A 103 -9.46 22.92 -7.79
CA TRP A 103 -8.92 22.28 -9.00
C TRP A 103 -7.51 21.76 -8.73
N MET A 104 -7.28 20.46 -8.93
CA MET A 104 -5.95 19.84 -8.92
C MET A 104 -5.61 19.32 -10.31
N GLY A 105 -4.80 20.07 -11.05
CA GLY A 105 -4.50 19.82 -12.46
C GLY A 105 -3.53 18.66 -12.68
N LEU A 106 -3.92 17.71 -13.52
CA LEU A 106 -3.16 16.53 -13.90
C LEU A 106 -2.38 16.79 -15.19
N GLU A 107 -1.08 16.48 -15.17
CA GLU A 107 -0.24 16.51 -16.36
C GLU A 107 -0.49 15.28 -17.24
N VAL A 108 -1.46 15.40 -18.13
CA VAL A 108 -1.74 14.39 -19.17
C VAL A 108 -1.18 14.91 -20.49
N GLY A 109 -0.13 14.28 -21.01
CA GLY A 109 0.61 14.82 -22.16
C GLY A 109 1.09 16.25 -21.91
N SER A 110 1.10 17.10 -22.94
CA SER A 110 1.55 18.50 -22.84
C SER A 110 0.41 19.46 -22.42
N THR A 111 -0.49 19.04 -21.53
CA THR A 111 -1.64 19.87 -21.10
C THR A 111 -1.34 20.76 -19.89
N TYR A 112 -0.19 20.57 -19.23
CA TYR A 112 0.24 21.39 -18.08
C TYR A 112 -0.81 21.52 -16.95
N GLY A 113 -1.67 20.52 -16.78
CA GLY A 113 -2.74 20.53 -15.77
C GLY A 113 -3.90 21.47 -16.07
N THR A 114 -4.09 21.86 -17.33
CA THR A 114 -5.18 22.76 -17.75
C THR A 114 -6.41 22.03 -18.31
N THR A 115 -6.25 20.77 -18.75
CA THR A 115 -7.29 19.99 -19.42
C THR A 115 -7.94 18.93 -18.51
N TYR A 116 -7.13 18.20 -17.75
CA TYR A 116 -7.59 17.14 -16.86
C TYR A 116 -7.31 17.51 -15.41
N ALA A 117 -8.26 17.24 -14.52
CA ALA A 117 -8.11 17.51 -13.11
C ALA A 117 -8.97 16.61 -12.23
N ILE A 118 -8.57 16.56 -10.96
CA ILE A 118 -9.44 16.19 -9.85
C ILE A 118 -10.01 17.51 -9.31
N HIS A 119 -11.32 17.66 -9.32
CA HIS A 119 -11.95 18.94 -8.99
C HIS A 119 -13.30 18.75 -8.28
N GLY A 120 -13.83 19.85 -7.74
CA GLY A 120 -15.16 19.88 -7.10
C GLY A 120 -16.30 19.72 -8.09
N ASN A 121 -17.51 20.01 -7.67
CA ASN A 121 -18.68 19.73 -8.49
C ASN A 121 -19.86 20.58 -8.04
N ASN A 122 -20.69 21.02 -8.98
CA ASN A 122 -21.94 21.71 -8.67
C ASN A 122 -23.18 20.80 -8.80
N ASN A 123 -23.00 19.53 -9.15
CA ASN A 123 -24.07 18.55 -9.31
C ASN A 123 -23.77 17.27 -8.52
N GLU A 124 -24.03 17.30 -7.21
CA GLU A 124 -23.61 16.23 -6.30
C GLU A 124 -24.18 14.85 -6.63
N ASN A 125 -25.38 14.81 -7.24
CA ASN A 125 -25.99 13.56 -7.71
C ASN A 125 -25.22 12.87 -8.86
N SER A 126 -24.19 13.51 -9.39
CA SER A 126 -23.34 12.98 -10.46
C SER A 126 -22.20 12.08 -9.93
N ILE A 127 -21.85 12.18 -8.65
CA ILE A 127 -20.76 11.41 -8.03
C ILE A 127 -21.10 9.91 -7.99
N GLY A 128 -20.08 9.07 -8.19
CA GLY A 128 -20.21 7.61 -8.33
C GLY A 128 -20.59 7.13 -9.74
N LYS A 129 -20.78 8.03 -10.71
CA LYS A 129 -21.25 7.72 -12.07
C LYS A 129 -20.22 8.04 -13.16
N TYR A 130 -20.43 7.48 -14.35
CA TYR A 130 -19.65 7.75 -15.57
C TYR A 130 -20.32 8.88 -16.37
N VAL A 131 -20.02 10.13 -16.03
CA VAL A 131 -20.78 11.31 -16.50
C VAL A 131 -19.93 12.48 -16.95
N SER A 132 -18.62 12.49 -16.65
CA SER A 132 -17.76 13.61 -16.99
C SER A 132 -17.28 13.55 -18.45
N ALA A 133 -16.69 14.64 -18.92
CA ALA A 133 -15.99 14.69 -20.21
C ALA A 133 -14.53 14.23 -20.12
N GLY A 134 -14.09 13.71 -18.97
CA GLY A 134 -12.74 13.18 -18.76
C GLY A 134 -12.10 13.56 -17.43
N CYS A 135 -12.54 14.65 -16.81
CA CYS A 135 -12.10 15.03 -15.45
C CYS A 135 -12.67 14.11 -14.36
N ILE A 136 -12.05 14.13 -13.18
CA ILE A 136 -12.48 13.41 -11.99
C ILE A 136 -13.22 14.40 -11.10
N ARG A 137 -14.53 14.19 -10.91
CA ARG A 137 -15.37 15.05 -10.04
C ARG A 137 -15.49 14.43 -8.65
N MET A 138 -15.46 15.27 -7.63
CA MET A 138 -15.63 14.91 -6.24
C MET A 138 -16.78 15.70 -5.61
N HIS A 139 -17.29 15.24 -4.47
CA HIS A 139 -18.13 16.07 -3.60
C HIS A 139 -17.37 17.31 -3.13
N MET A 140 -18.08 18.41 -2.89
CA MET A 140 -17.45 19.68 -2.47
C MET A 140 -16.67 19.55 -1.15
N ASP A 141 -17.25 18.89 -0.15
CA ASP A 141 -16.58 18.69 1.15
C ASP A 141 -15.31 17.82 1.01
N ASP A 142 -15.40 16.75 0.21
CA ASP A 142 -14.28 15.83 -0.03
C ASP A 142 -13.12 16.53 -0.76
N ILE A 143 -13.41 17.33 -1.80
CA ILE A 143 -12.36 18.03 -2.52
C ILE A 143 -11.74 19.15 -1.69
N HIS A 144 -12.49 19.80 -0.80
CA HIS A 144 -11.93 20.82 0.11
C HIS A 144 -10.88 20.18 1.00
N TRP A 145 -11.22 19.07 1.64
CA TRP A 145 -10.28 18.33 2.47
C TRP A 145 -9.08 17.84 1.66
N LEU A 146 -9.32 17.13 0.55
CA LEU A 146 -8.25 16.54 -0.25
C LEU A 146 -7.31 17.60 -0.83
N PHE A 147 -7.86 18.73 -1.26
CA PHE A 147 -7.08 19.85 -1.76
C PHE A 147 -6.13 20.38 -0.70
N ASP A 148 -6.51 20.44 0.57
CA ASP A 148 -5.62 20.94 1.62
C ASP A 148 -4.54 19.91 2.01
N GLN A 149 -4.81 18.61 1.86
CA GLN A 149 -3.83 17.55 2.14
C GLN A 149 -2.79 17.37 1.02
N VAL A 150 -3.21 17.44 -0.24
CA VAL A 150 -2.39 17.01 -1.37
C VAL A 150 -1.36 18.07 -1.77
N ASN A 151 -0.10 17.69 -1.82
CA ASN A 151 0.99 18.53 -2.30
C ASN A 151 1.04 18.58 -3.82
N LYS A 152 1.45 19.75 -4.35
CA LYS A 152 1.84 19.83 -5.77
C LYS A 152 3.04 18.91 -5.99
N GLY A 153 3.02 18.15 -7.08
CA GLY A 153 4.02 17.14 -7.41
C GLY A 153 3.61 15.71 -7.05
N THR A 154 2.56 15.53 -6.25
CA THR A 154 1.96 14.22 -5.95
C THR A 154 1.51 13.54 -7.23
N TYR A 155 1.78 12.23 -7.33
CA TYR A 155 1.33 11.41 -8.46
C TYR A 155 -0.10 10.93 -8.25
N ALA A 156 -0.87 10.90 -9.33
CA ALA A 156 -2.18 10.27 -9.45
C ALA A 156 -2.11 9.12 -10.44
N VAL A 157 -2.40 7.91 -9.98
CA VAL A 157 -2.52 6.70 -10.81
C VAL A 157 -3.99 6.51 -11.16
N ILE A 158 -4.32 6.55 -12.44
CA ILE A 158 -5.66 6.29 -12.94
C ILE A 158 -5.69 4.91 -13.60
N THR A 159 -6.59 4.05 -13.16
CA THR A 159 -6.69 2.67 -13.66
C THR A 159 -8.14 2.16 -13.67
N SER A 160 -8.35 1.00 -14.29
CA SER A 160 -9.56 0.20 -14.18
C SER A 160 -9.17 -1.22 -13.75
N SER A 161 -9.31 -1.52 -12.45
CA SER A 161 -8.76 -2.74 -11.86
C SER A 161 -9.70 -3.36 -10.83
N SER A 162 -9.60 -4.68 -10.64
CA SER A 162 -10.25 -5.40 -9.54
C SER A 162 -9.35 -5.58 -8.31
N LEU A 163 -8.13 -5.04 -8.35
CA LEU A 163 -7.21 -5.04 -7.21
C LEU A 163 -7.65 -4.01 -6.16
N SER A 164 -7.23 -4.22 -4.89
CA SER A 164 -7.40 -3.20 -3.86
C SER A 164 -6.50 -1.98 -4.11
N PHE A 165 -6.79 -0.86 -3.48
CA PHE A 165 -5.98 0.35 -3.65
C PHE A 165 -4.53 0.15 -3.22
N GLU A 166 -4.30 -0.61 -2.15
CA GLU A 166 -2.97 -0.93 -1.64
C GLU A 166 -2.20 -1.80 -2.63
N GLN A 167 -2.86 -2.79 -3.24
CA GLN A 167 -2.24 -3.58 -4.31
C GLN A 167 -1.89 -2.73 -5.53
N ILE A 168 -2.74 -1.77 -5.91
CA ILE A 168 -2.44 -0.84 -7.00
C ILE A 168 -1.27 0.08 -6.61
N ALA A 169 -1.23 0.56 -5.37
CA ALA A 169 -0.14 1.39 -4.84
C ALA A 169 1.20 0.66 -4.92
N ALA A 170 1.27 -0.55 -4.36
CA ALA A 170 2.46 -1.39 -4.38
C ALA A 170 2.93 -1.70 -5.82
N ASN A 171 1.99 -2.05 -6.72
CA ASN A 171 2.30 -2.29 -8.13
C ASN A 171 2.84 -1.04 -8.86
N ASN A 172 2.59 0.15 -8.34
CA ASN A 172 3.10 1.42 -8.87
C ASN A 172 4.34 1.94 -8.13
N GLY A 173 4.98 1.07 -7.33
CA GLY A 173 6.23 1.36 -6.62
C GLY A 173 6.04 2.20 -5.35
N TYR A 174 4.82 2.32 -4.84
CA TYR A 174 4.56 3.03 -3.60
C TYR A 174 4.80 2.12 -2.40
N ALA A 175 5.70 2.54 -1.50
CA ALA A 175 6.00 1.80 -0.28
C ALA A 175 4.85 1.97 0.72
N LEU A 176 4.24 0.86 1.15
CA LEU A 176 3.14 0.89 2.11
C LEU A 176 3.64 0.69 3.55
N ASN A 177 3.14 1.52 4.47
CA ASN A 177 3.22 1.31 5.91
C ASN A 177 2.24 0.18 6.24
N GLY A 178 2.76 -1.03 6.28
CA GLY A 178 1.92 -2.23 6.25
C GLY A 178 2.67 -3.44 5.73
N ASP A 179 3.90 -3.29 5.26
CA ASP A 179 4.91 -4.34 5.31
C ASP A 179 5.70 -4.18 6.61
N GLY A 180 5.55 -5.10 7.57
CA GLY A 180 6.17 -4.96 8.89
C GLY A 180 5.54 -5.82 9.97
N LYS A 181 6.08 -5.71 11.19
CA LYS A 181 5.67 -6.50 12.35
C LYS A 181 4.32 -5.98 12.89
N PHE A 182 3.34 -6.86 13.06
CA PHE A 182 2.10 -6.58 13.79
C PHE A 182 2.41 -6.48 15.28
N THR A 183 2.08 -5.34 15.89
CA THR A 183 2.35 -5.05 17.30
C THR A 183 1.13 -5.22 18.22
N GLY A 184 0.06 -5.82 17.70
CA GLY A 184 -1.18 -6.03 18.42
C GLY A 184 -1.21 -7.31 19.27
N SER A 185 -2.36 -7.56 19.90
CA SER A 185 -2.56 -8.72 20.78
C SER A 185 -3.27 -9.87 20.06
N VAL A 186 -2.85 -11.10 20.35
CA VAL A 186 -3.46 -12.32 19.81
C VAL A 186 -4.17 -13.08 20.93
N PHE A 187 -5.46 -13.36 20.76
CA PHE A 187 -6.25 -14.16 21.69
C PHE A 187 -6.66 -15.47 21.02
N VAL A 188 -6.55 -16.57 21.75
CA VAL A 188 -7.09 -17.89 21.36
C VAL A 188 -8.10 -18.32 22.41
N ASN A 189 -9.36 -18.49 22.00
CA ASN A 189 -10.48 -18.80 22.89
C ASN A 189 -10.57 -17.85 24.10
N GLY A 190 -10.40 -16.55 23.85
CA GLY A 190 -10.44 -15.50 24.87
C GLY A 190 -9.20 -15.39 25.76
N LYS A 191 -8.17 -16.22 25.57
CA LYS A 191 -6.91 -16.15 26.32
C LYS A 191 -5.82 -15.48 25.50
N LEU A 192 -5.14 -14.50 26.08
CA LEU A 192 -3.97 -13.87 25.46
C LEU A 192 -2.90 -14.93 25.19
N LYS A 193 -2.31 -14.85 24.00
CA LYS A 193 -1.21 -15.70 23.55
C LYS A 193 -0.07 -14.83 23.05
N THR A 194 1.14 -15.25 23.41
CA THR A 194 2.38 -14.72 22.86
C THR A 194 2.86 -15.64 21.74
N MET A 195 3.49 -15.06 20.74
CA MET A 195 4.18 -15.78 19.68
C MET A 195 5.67 -15.41 19.71
N ASP A 196 6.53 -16.39 19.47
CA ASP A 196 7.98 -16.20 19.34
C ASP A 196 8.29 -15.42 18.06
N ASP A 197 7.55 -15.70 16.98
CA ASP A 197 7.62 -14.93 15.74
C ASP A 197 6.43 -13.98 15.60
N GLU A 198 6.71 -12.77 15.14
CA GLU A 198 5.68 -11.76 14.96
C GLU A 198 4.77 -12.10 13.79
N ILE A 199 3.48 -11.79 13.93
CA ILE A 199 2.58 -11.69 12.78
C ILE A 199 3.12 -10.57 11.89
N MET A 200 3.15 -10.78 10.58
CA MET A 200 3.58 -9.79 9.62
C MET A 200 2.36 -9.20 8.93
N SER A 201 2.26 -7.88 8.89
CA SER A 201 1.45 -7.25 7.86
C SER A 201 2.24 -7.29 6.56
N ILE A 202 1.65 -7.82 5.49
CA ILE A 202 2.21 -7.85 4.14
C ILE A 202 1.08 -7.58 3.16
N ASP A 203 1.24 -6.65 2.22
CA ASP A 203 0.20 -6.29 1.24
C ASP A 203 -1.17 -5.98 1.93
N SER A 204 -1.13 -5.31 3.08
CA SER A 204 -2.31 -4.99 3.93
C SER A 204 -3.10 -6.21 4.41
N ARG A 205 -2.42 -7.36 4.56
CA ARG A 205 -2.98 -8.57 5.14
C ARG A 205 -2.10 -9.01 6.28
N LEU A 206 -2.73 -9.46 7.36
CA LEU A 206 -2.00 -10.13 8.43
C LEU A 206 -1.62 -11.54 7.97
N TYR A 207 -0.35 -11.87 8.14
CA TYR A 207 0.28 -13.13 7.87
C TYR A 207 0.86 -13.66 9.16
N MET A 208 0.46 -14.85 9.55
CA MET A 208 0.94 -15.50 10.77
C MET A 208 1.99 -16.56 10.42
N PRO A 209 3.04 -16.74 11.23
CA PRO A 209 3.94 -17.89 11.11
C PRO A 209 3.13 -19.18 11.11
N LEU A 210 3.16 -19.95 10.01
CA LEU A 210 2.20 -21.03 9.78
C LEU A 210 2.31 -22.12 10.85
N ARG A 211 3.55 -22.57 11.12
CA ARG A 211 3.82 -23.65 12.08
C ARG A 211 3.31 -23.28 13.46
N GLU A 212 3.87 -22.22 14.02
CA GLU A 212 3.57 -21.76 15.37
C GLU A 212 2.09 -21.41 15.51
N GLY A 213 1.53 -20.72 14.51
CA GLY A 213 0.13 -20.36 14.51
C GLY A 213 -0.82 -21.56 14.56
N PHE A 214 -0.50 -22.67 13.89
CA PHE A 214 -1.32 -23.89 13.95
C PHE A 214 -1.06 -24.71 15.21
N GLU A 215 0.18 -24.75 15.71
CA GLU A 215 0.53 -25.40 16.98
C GLU A 215 -0.12 -24.69 18.18
N MET A 216 -0.20 -23.34 18.15
CA MET A 216 -0.91 -22.53 19.13
C MET A 216 -2.42 -22.82 19.18
N LEU A 217 -3.02 -23.27 18.07
CA LEU A 217 -4.40 -23.73 17.98
C LEU A 217 -4.59 -25.20 18.40
N GLY A 218 -3.55 -25.83 18.97
CA GLY A 218 -3.53 -27.23 19.38
C GLY A 218 -3.31 -28.21 18.24
N GLY A 219 -2.80 -27.74 17.10
CA GLY A 219 -2.50 -28.57 15.94
C GLY A 219 -1.09 -29.15 15.94
N THR A 220 -0.83 -30.05 14.99
CA THR A 220 0.51 -30.54 14.65
C THR A 220 0.88 -30.13 13.24
N VAL A 221 2.17 -29.87 13.00
CA VAL A 221 2.66 -29.40 11.69
C VAL A 221 3.92 -30.16 11.29
N ASN A 222 3.93 -30.68 10.07
CA ASN A 222 5.09 -31.34 9.47
C ASN A 222 5.49 -30.63 8.17
N TRP A 223 6.80 -30.51 7.93
CA TRP A 223 7.36 -29.87 6.74
C TRP A 223 8.13 -30.89 5.89
N ASN A 224 7.76 -30.99 4.62
CA ASN A 224 8.53 -31.73 3.62
C ASN A 224 9.33 -30.73 2.77
N ALA A 225 10.63 -30.66 3.01
CA ALA A 225 11.53 -29.76 2.29
C ALA A 225 11.68 -30.09 0.81
N LYS A 226 11.65 -31.39 0.43
CA LYS A 226 11.81 -31.83 -0.96
C LYS A 226 10.65 -31.34 -1.84
N THR A 227 9.43 -31.37 -1.30
CA THR A 227 8.22 -30.97 -2.03
C THR A 227 7.72 -29.57 -1.66
N MET A 228 8.43 -28.87 -0.76
CA MET A 228 8.02 -27.60 -0.15
C MET A 228 6.58 -27.62 0.36
N THR A 229 6.19 -28.73 1.01
CA THR A 229 4.81 -28.99 1.43
C THR A 229 4.70 -29.02 2.94
N VAL A 230 3.74 -28.29 3.47
CA VAL A 230 3.28 -28.43 4.86
C VAL A 230 2.12 -29.40 4.91
N SER A 231 2.17 -30.31 5.88
CA SER A 231 1.03 -31.14 6.30
C SER A 231 0.71 -30.82 7.75
N ALA A 232 -0.54 -30.49 8.08
CA ALA A 232 -0.95 -30.15 9.43
C ALA A 232 -2.26 -30.81 9.83
N ALA A 233 -2.43 -31.09 11.12
CA ALA A 233 -3.70 -31.52 11.70
C ALA A 233 -4.12 -30.52 12.78
N VAL A 234 -5.26 -29.86 12.63
CA VAL A 234 -5.74 -28.81 13.56
C VAL A 234 -7.26 -28.71 13.51
N GLY A 235 -7.91 -28.55 14.67
CA GLY A 235 -9.37 -28.41 14.73
C GLY A 235 -10.16 -29.58 14.12
N GLY A 236 -9.60 -30.79 14.15
CA GLY A 236 -10.18 -31.99 13.51
C GLY A 236 -10.04 -32.02 11.99
N LYS A 237 -9.25 -31.13 11.38
CA LYS A 237 -8.99 -31.07 9.93
C LYS A 237 -7.56 -31.44 9.61
N THR A 238 -7.38 -32.15 8.49
CA THR A 238 -6.07 -32.41 7.87
C THR A 238 -5.84 -31.44 6.73
N ILE A 239 -4.76 -30.67 6.79
CA ILE A 239 -4.41 -29.63 5.84
C ILE A 239 -3.13 -30.03 5.12
N VAL A 240 -3.09 -29.89 3.79
CA VAL A 240 -1.88 -30.04 2.98
C VAL A 240 -1.71 -28.82 2.08
N HIS A 241 -0.60 -28.12 2.22
CA HIS A 241 -0.34 -26.87 1.49
C HIS A 241 1.08 -26.83 0.94
N LYS A 242 1.22 -26.65 -0.37
CA LYS A 242 2.51 -26.35 -1.01
C LYS A 242 2.81 -24.86 -0.87
N ALA A 243 3.99 -24.52 -0.39
CA ALA A 243 4.39 -23.13 -0.16
C ALA A 243 4.17 -22.25 -1.41
N LYS A 244 3.71 -21.01 -1.20
CA LYS A 244 3.34 -20.00 -2.21
C LYS A 244 2.15 -20.36 -3.11
N ALA A 245 1.56 -21.56 -3.00
CA ALA A 245 0.39 -21.92 -3.79
C ALA A 245 -0.84 -21.08 -3.38
N LYS A 246 -1.76 -20.83 -4.31
CA LYS A 246 -3.06 -20.18 -4.05
C LYS A 246 -4.16 -21.16 -3.63
N THR A 247 -3.77 -22.41 -3.36
CA THR A 247 -4.67 -23.48 -2.95
C THR A 247 -4.03 -24.33 -1.85
N ALA A 248 -4.87 -24.96 -1.05
CA ALA A 248 -4.50 -26.00 -0.10
C ALA A 248 -5.55 -27.12 -0.16
N LYS A 249 -5.21 -28.31 0.33
CA LYS A 249 -6.18 -29.39 0.53
C LYS A 249 -6.60 -29.42 2.00
N VAL A 250 -7.89 -29.46 2.27
CA VAL A 250 -8.49 -29.62 3.60
C VAL A 250 -9.33 -30.88 3.56
N ASN A 251 -9.00 -31.89 4.38
CA ASN A 251 -9.60 -33.22 4.34
C ASN A 251 -9.63 -33.80 2.91
N GLY A 252 -8.54 -33.61 2.17
CA GLY A 252 -8.40 -34.04 0.78
C GLY A 252 -9.03 -33.12 -0.28
N LYS A 253 -9.95 -32.23 0.09
CA LYS A 253 -10.65 -31.32 -0.84
C LYS A 253 -9.86 -30.03 -1.08
N SER A 254 -9.80 -29.57 -2.32
CA SER A 254 -9.11 -28.31 -2.67
C SER A 254 -9.89 -27.09 -2.14
N VAL A 255 -9.16 -26.15 -1.53
CA VAL A 255 -9.67 -24.89 -0.98
C VAL A 255 -8.79 -23.75 -1.50
N ASN A 256 -9.42 -22.71 -2.05
CA ASN A 256 -8.74 -21.50 -2.50
C ASN A 256 -8.31 -20.63 -1.31
N MET A 257 -7.09 -20.10 -1.38
CA MET A 257 -6.52 -19.22 -0.38
C MET A 257 -5.61 -18.17 -1.02
N THR A 258 -5.30 -17.13 -0.26
CA THR A 258 -4.22 -16.22 -0.64
C THR A 258 -2.89 -16.96 -0.53
N ALA A 259 -1.98 -16.71 -1.48
CA ALA A 259 -0.66 -17.33 -1.46
C ALA A 259 0.09 -17.02 -0.15
N SER A 260 0.68 -18.06 0.44
CA SER A 260 1.62 -17.93 1.55
C SER A 260 2.89 -17.19 1.13
N ARG A 261 3.64 -16.73 2.13
CA ARG A 261 4.87 -15.94 1.95
C ARG A 261 5.99 -16.52 2.81
N PHE A 262 7.22 -16.45 2.33
CA PHE A 262 8.36 -16.68 3.19
C PHE A 262 8.79 -15.35 3.78
N VAL A 263 9.03 -15.32 5.09
CA VAL A 263 9.69 -14.22 5.79
C VAL A 263 10.89 -14.85 6.49
N GLY A 264 12.10 -14.51 6.02
CA GLY A 264 13.30 -15.29 6.33
C GLY A 264 13.16 -16.75 5.89
N ASN A 265 13.42 -17.68 6.80
CA ASN A 265 13.29 -19.13 6.56
C ASN A 265 11.93 -19.72 6.97
N LYS A 266 10.99 -18.90 7.42
CA LYS A 266 9.69 -19.33 7.93
C LYS A 266 8.58 -19.08 6.92
N LEU A 267 7.65 -20.03 6.83
CA LEU A 267 6.49 -19.91 5.97
C LEU A 267 5.35 -19.26 6.76
N TYR A 268 4.78 -18.21 6.18
CA TYR A 268 3.71 -17.42 6.73
C TYR A 268 2.42 -17.62 5.95
N ILE A 269 1.32 -17.71 6.67
CA ILE A 269 -0.01 -17.95 6.11
C ILE A 269 -0.93 -16.76 6.38
N PRO A 270 -1.74 -16.33 5.40
CA PRO A 270 -2.69 -15.25 5.61
C PRO A 270 -3.68 -15.61 6.72
N LEU A 271 -3.78 -14.76 7.74
CA LEU A 271 -4.56 -14.99 8.94
C LEU A 271 -6.04 -15.23 8.62
N ARG A 272 -6.59 -14.54 7.62
CA ARG A 272 -7.97 -14.78 7.13
C ARG A 272 -8.19 -16.21 6.62
N ASP A 273 -7.20 -16.78 5.96
CA ASP A 273 -7.31 -18.11 5.37
C ASP A 273 -7.12 -19.22 6.43
N VAL A 274 -6.51 -18.91 7.60
CA VAL A 274 -6.46 -19.82 8.76
C VAL A 274 -7.86 -20.31 9.14
N SER A 275 -8.86 -19.43 9.07
CA SER A 275 -10.24 -19.80 9.42
C SER A 275 -10.79 -20.90 8.51
N LYS A 276 -10.63 -20.73 7.20
CA LYS A 276 -11.07 -21.70 6.19
C LYS A 276 -10.37 -23.05 6.36
N LEU A 277 -9.07 -23.01 6.63
CA LEU A 277 -8.22 -24.19 6.69
C LEU A 277 -8.40 -24.98 7.98
N SER A 278 -8.42 -24.31 9.13
CA SER A 278 -8.43 -24.94 10.46
C SER A 278 -9.82 -25.16 11.04
N GLY A 279 -10.84 -24.44 10.56
CA GLY A 279 -12.18 -24.44 11.16
C GLY A 279 -12.34 -23.52 12.37
N TYR A 280 -11.27 -22.86 12.83
CA TYR A 280 -11.39 -21.76 13.78
C TYR A 280 -12.04 -20.55 13.11
N THR A 281 -12.73 -19.73 13.88
CA THR A 281 -13.16 -18.39 13.45
C THR A 281 -12.05 -17.40 13.74
N VAL A 282 -11.61 -16.65 12.73
CA VAL A 282 -10.65 -15.56 12.88
C VAL A 282 -11.42 -14.25 12.86
N LYS A 283 -11.31 -13.46 13.93
CA LYS A 283 -11.80 -12.08 14.00
C LYS A 283 -10.61 -11.13 14.15
N TRP A 284 -10.68 -10.00 13.45
CA TRP A 284 -9.72 -8.91 13.58
C TRP A 284 -10.48 -7.65 13.97
N TYR A 285 -10.06 -7.02 15.06
CA TYR A 285 -10.56 -5.75 15.56
C TYR A 285 -9.48 -4.70 15.30
N GLY A 286 -9.64 -3.95 14.20
CA GLY A 286 -8.61 -3.05 13.68
C GLY A 286 -8.29 -1.86 14.59
N GLU A 287 -9.31 -1.27 15.22
CA GLU A 287 -9.13 -0.13 16.12
C GLU A 287 -8.37 -0.50 17.40
N GLU A 288 -8.59 -1.71 17.90
CA GLU A 288 -7.97 -2.23 19.12
C GLU A 288 -6.64 -2.94 18.85
N ASN A 289 -6.27 -3.14 17.58
CA ASN A 289 -5.17 -4.01 17.15
C ASN A 289 -5.23 -5.41 17.77
N VAL A 290 -6.41 -6.04 17.73
CA VAL A 290 -6.64 -7.37 18.32
C VAL A 290 -6.97 -8.40 17.25
N VAL A 291 -6.32 -9.56 17.33
CA VAL A 291 -6.67 -10.78 16.61
C VAL A 291 -7.29 -11.76 17.60
N SER A 292 -8.48 -12.29 17.29
CA SER A 292 -9.14 -13.32 18.09
C SER A 292 -9.41 -14.57 17.26
N LEU A 293 -8.88 -15.70 17.72
CA LEU A 293 -9.04 -17.03 17.14
C LEU A 293 -9.97 -17.84 18.04
N ILE A 294 -11.11 -18.27 17.51
CA ILE A 294 -12.18 -18.92 18.29
C ILE A 294 -12.42 -20.31 17.74
N ALA A 295 -12.34 -21.34 18.59
CA ALA A 295 -12.57 -22.72 18.21
C ALA A 295 -14.00 -22.92 17.68
N PRO A 296 -14.22 -23.86 16.74
CA PRO A 296 -15.57 -24.22 16.31
C PRO A 296 -16.38 -24.74 17.52
N THR A 297 -17.64 -24.31 17.62
CA THR A 297 -18.60 -24.90 18.55
C THR A 297 -18.81 -26.37 18.19
N LYS A 298 -18.70 -27.24 19.20
CA LYS A 298 -18.99 -28.68 19.07
C LYS A 298 -20.48 -28.91 18.84
#